data_AF-A0A7H8V1G7-F1
#
_entry.id   AF-A0A7H8V1G7-F1
#
_cell.length_a   1.000
_cell.length_b   1.000
_cell.length_c   1.000
_cell.angle_alpha   90.00
_cell.angle_beta   90.00
_cell.angle_gamma   90.00
#
_symmetry.space_group_name_H-M   'P 1'
#
loop_
_entity.id
_entity.type
_entity.pdbx_description
1 polymer ?
#
loop_
_entity_poly.entity_id
_entity_poly.type
_entity_poly.pdbx_seq_one_letter_code
_entity_poly.pdbx_strand_id
1 'polypeptide(L)'
;MVNILKKIKTKTYNNKDLISNIDLNPIVSYHIIKEIVNSDIYDVDVINKLKEISVRLSMEDSVLGPICLGHMSLATLRKLGIDLRETETGSAISDYDWGLVDKFYNENGW
;
A
#
# COMPACT_ATOMS: atom_id res chain seq x y z
N MET A 1 14.82 -12.56 14.85
CA MET A 1 14.11 -11.58 14.01
C MET A 1 13.35 -12.34 12.93
N VAL A 2 12.02 -12.31 12.96
CA VAL A 2 11.21 -12.99 11.94
C VAL A 2 11.32 -12.17 10.66
N ASN A 3 11.92 -12.74 9.61
CA ASN A 3 12.04 -12.06 8.33
C ASN A 3 10.72 -12.18 7.57
N ILE A 4 9.92 -11.11 7.57
CA ILE A 4 8.64 -11.07 6.86
C ILE A 4 8.77 -11.39 5.37
N LEU A 5 9.86 -10.98 4.71
CA LEU A 5 10.12 -11.32 3.31
C LEU A 5 10.28 -12.83 3.11
N LYS A 6 10.87 -13.54 4.09
CA LYS A 6 10.95 -15.01 4.06
C LYS A 6 9.54 -15.61 4.19
N LYS A 7 8.71 -15.10 5.11
CA LYS A 7 7.33 -15.59 5.30
C LYS A 7 6.47 -15.37 4.05
N ILE A 8 6.60 -14.22 3.37
CA ILE A 8 5.94 -13.94 2.09
C ILE A 8 6.37 -14.97 1.04
N LYS A 9 7.68 -15.18 0.86
CA LYS A 9 8.21 -16.17 -0.09
C LYS A 9 7.71 -17.59 0.17
N THR A 10 7.55 -17.98 1.43
CA THR A 10 7.10 -19.32 1.81
C THR A 10 5.58 -19.42 2.05
N LYS A 11 4.82 -18.33 1.87
CA LYS A 11 3.38 -18.23 2.16
C LYS A 11 3.01 -18.69 3.59
N THR A 12 3.86 -18.38 4.57
CA THR A 12 3.67 -18.76 6.00
C THR A 12 3.32 -17.57 6.90
N TYR A 13 2.97 -16.43 6.31
CA TYR A 13 2.53 -15.24 7.04
C TYR A 13 1.05 -15.34 7.40
N ASN A 14 0.63 -14.55 8.39
CA ASN A 14 -0.77 -14.21 8.63
C ASN A 14 -1.01 -12.70 8.45
N ASN A 15 -2.26 -12.24 8.51
CA ASN A 15 -2.60 -10.84 8.30
C ASN A 15 -1.93 -9.91 9.34
N LYS A 16 -1.77 -10.36 10.59
CA LYS A 16 -1.06 -9.61 11.63
C LYS A 16 0.43 -9.41 11.30
N ASP A 17 1.07 -10.40 10.69
CA ASP A 17 2.44 -10.27 10.20
C ASP A 17 2.54 -9.16 9.14
N LEU A 18 1.59 -9.08 8.21
CA LEU A 18 1.56 -8.03 7.18
C LEU A 18 1.37 -6.65 7.82
N ILE A 19 0.35 -6.48 8.67
CA ILE A 19 0.00 -5.20 9.31
C ILE A 19 1.15 -4.68 10.18
N SER A 20 1.80 -5.55 10.95
CA SER A 20 2.92 -5.14 11.84
C SER A 20 4.21 -4.79 11.10
N ASN A 21 4.34 -5.16 9.82
CA ASN A 21 5.57 -4.95 9.05
C ASN A 21 5.42 -3.98 7.87
N ILE A 22 4.19 -3.64 7.46
CA ILE A 22 3.93 -2.83 6.26
C ILE A 22 4.55 -1.43 6.29
N ASP A 23 4.81 -0.88 7.47
CA ASP A 23 5.30 0.50 7.65
C ASP A 23 6.72 0.55 8.28
N LEU A 24 7.43 -0.58 8.31
CA LEU A 24 8.75 -0.64 8.96
C LEU A 24 9.89 -0.13 8.09
N ASN A 25 9.88 -0.45 6.79
CA ASN A 25 10.81 0.13 5.84
C ASN A 25 10.28 0.00 4.40
N PRO A 26 10.63 0.96 3.52
CA PRO A 26 10.20 1.01 2.12
C PRO A 26 10.24 -0.31 1.34
N ILE A 27 11.33 -1.07 1.44
CA ILE A 27 11.52 -2.32 0.70
C ILE A 27 10.52 -3.38 1.18
N VAL A 28 10.34 -3.49 2.50
CA VAL A 28 9.39 -4.44 3.09
C VAL A 28 7.96 -4.05 2.75
N SER A 29 7.65 -2.75 2.83
CA SER A 29 6.34 -2.19 2.46
C SER A 29 5.96 -2.54 1.03
N TYR A 30 6.89 -2.36 0.07
CA TYR A 30 6.67 -2.71 -1.33
C TYR A 30 6.31 -4.18 -1.51
N HIS A 31 7.07 -5.09 -0.90
CA HIS A 31 6.79 -6.52 -1.01
C HIS A 31 5.47 -6.92 -0.35
N ILE A 32 5.11 -6.31 0.78
CA ILE A 32 3.82 -6.56 1.45
C ILE A 32 2.67 -6.07 0.58
N ILE A 33 2.76 -4.88 -0.01
CA ILE A 33 1.71 -4.32 -0.88
C ILE A 33 1.49 -5.21 -2.12
N LYS A 34 2.58 -5.63 -2.79
CA LYS A 34 2.47 -6.57 -3.91
C LYS A 34 1.82 -7.88 -3.48
N GLU A 35 2.17 -8.39 -2.31
CA GLU A 35 1.61 -9.63 -1.78
C GLU A 35 0.11 -9.53 -1.45
N ILE A 36 -0.34 -8.41 -0.87
CA ILE A 36 -1.76 -8.15 -0.59
C ILE A 36 -2.59 -8.24 -1.87
N VAL A 37 -2.12 -7.60 -2.95
CA VAL A 37 -2.81 -7.64 -4.26
C VAL A 37 -2.73 -9.02 -4.88
N ASN A 38 -1.54 -9.62 -4.95
CA ASN A 38 -1.33 -10.90 -5.62
C ASN A 38 -2.07 -12.08 -4.96
N SER A 39 -2.35 -11.96 -3.67
CA SER A 39 -3.08 -12.96 -2.89
C SER A 39 -4.53 -12.56 -2.60
N ASP A 40 -5.05 -11.50 -3.25
CA ASP A 40 -6.45 -11.07 -3.13
C ASP A 40 -6.90 -10.91 -1.66
N ILE A 41 -6.10 -10.20 -0.84
CA ILE A 41 -6.36 -10.06 0.60
C ILE A 41 -7.35 -8.91 0.86
N TYR A 42 -8.60 -9.26 1.15
CA TYR A 42 -9.71 -8.33 1.49
C TYR A 42 -10.00 -8.24 3.00
N ASP A 43 -9.07 -8.68 3.85
CA ASP A 43 -9.24 -8.66 5.30
C ASP A 43 -9.44 -7.23 5.84
N VAL A 44 -10.45 -7.04 6.69
CA VAL A 44 -10.86 -5.72 7.18
C VAL A 44 -9.75 -4.98 7.92
N ASP A 45 -8.92 -5.69 8.68
CA ASP A 45 -7.83 -5.08 9.44
C ASP A 45 -6.71 -4.63 8.49
N VAL A 46 -6.45 -5.41 7.44
CA VAL A 46 -5.50 -5.04 6.37
C VAL A 46 -5.98 -3.82 5.60
N ILE A 47 -7.26 -3.79 5.21
CA ILE A 47 -7.86 -2.64 4.51
C ILE A 47 -7.83 -1.39 5.39
N ASN A 48 -8.17 -1.50 6.66
CA ASN A 48 -8.11 -0.38 7.60
C ASN A 48 -6.69 0.14 7.76
N LYS A 49 -5.69 -0.76 7.81
CA LYS A 49 -4.29 -0.33 7.86
C LYS A 49 -3.86 0.39 6.57
N LEU A 50 -4.29 -0.06 5.39
CA LEU A 50 -4.02 0.64 4.13
C LEU A 50 -4.67 2.04 4.11
N LYS A 51 -5.90 2.17 4.61
CA LYS A 51 -6.57 3.47 4.74
C LYS A 51 -5.83 4.40 5.69
N GLU A 52 -5.39 3.89 6.84
CA GLU A 52 -4.57 4.65 7.80
C GLU A 52 -3.27 5.16 7.16
N ILE A 53 -2.62 4.36 6.32
CA ILE A 53 -1.39 4.78 5.65
C ILE A 53 -1.67 5.71 4.48
N SER A 54 -2.81 5.57 3.80
CA SER A 54 -3.16 6.35 2.62
C SER A 54 -3.19 7.87 2.85
N VAL A 55 -3.38 8.31 4.09
CA VAL A 55 -3.36 9.74 4.46
C VAL A 55 -1.95 10.30 4.68
N ARG A 56 -0.91 9.46 4.63
CA ARG A 56 0.50 9.85 4.84
C ARG A 56 1.21 10.06 3.50
N LEU A 57 0.97 11.21 2.89
CA LEU A 57 1.56 11.62 1.61
C LEU A 57 2.80 12.51 1.84
N SER A 58 3.83 11.95 2.47
CA SER A 58 5.08 12.67 2.74
C SER A 58 6.20 12.25 1.79
N MET A 59 6.97 13.22 1.28
CA MET A 59 8.19 12.93 0.53
C MET A 59 9.29 12.29 1.39
N GLU A 60 9.24 12.45 2.71
CA GLU A 60 10.17 11.80 3.64
C GLU A 60 9.94 10.28 3.70
N ASP A 61 8.71 9.83 3.39
CA ASP A 61 8.30 8.43 3.34
C ASP A 61 8.43 7.83 1.92
N SER A 62 9.29 8.42 1.07
CA SER A 62 9.49 7.98 -0.32
C SER A 62 10.04 6.55 -0.40
N VAL A 63 9.39 5.72 -1.23
CA VAL A 63 9.72 4.30 -1.43
C VAL A 63 10.29 4.05 -2.83
N LEU A 64 9.70 4.65 -3.86
CA LEU A 64 10.12 4.51 -5.27
C LEU A 64 10.16 5.87 -5.96
N GLY A 65 11.31 6.54 -5.90
CA GLY A 65 11.40 7.93 -6.36
C GLY A 65 10.43 8.82 -5.54
N PRO A 66 9.53 9.59 -6.17
CA PRO A 66 8.56 10.42 -5.43
C PRO A 66 7.38 9.63 -4.84
N ILE A 67 7.25 8.33 -5.14
CA ILE A 67 6.14 7.50 -4.66
C ILE A 67 6.42 7.07 -3.22
N CYS A 68 5.70 7.65 -2.27
CA CYS A 68 5.64 7.21 -0.88
C CYS A 68 4.66 6.05 -0.62
N LEU A 69 4.68 5.52 0.60
CA LEU A 69 3.81 4.43 1.03
C LEU A 69 2.31 4.78 1.00
N GLY A 70 1.95 6.04 1.24
CA GLY A 70 0.56 6.51 1.11
C GLY A 70 0.04 6.36 -0.32
N HIS A 71 0.83 6.75 -1.33
CA HIS A 71 0.49 6.56 -2.74
C HIS A 71 0.29 5.07 -3.10
N MET A 72 1.20 4.21 -2.61
CA MET A 72 1.11 2.77 -2.84
C MET A 72 -0.14 2.18 -2.18
N SER A 73 -0.50 2.67 -1.00
CA SER A 73 -1.70 2.23 -0.28
C SER A 73 -2.98 2.62 -1.02
N LEU A 74 -3.04 3.84 -1.57
CA LEU A 74 -4.16 4.29 -2.43
C LEU A 74 -4.30 3.43 -3.68
N ALA A 75 -3.20 3.16 -4.39
CA ALA A 75 -3.21 2.31 -5.58
C ALA A 75 -3.64 0.88 -5.25
N THR A 76 -3.22 0.36 -4.08
CA THR A 76 -3.60 -0.96 -3.58
C THR A 76 -5.10 -1.04 -3.29
N LEU A 77 -5.63 -0.07 -2.55
CA LEU A 77 -7.07 0.03 -2.26
C LEU A 77 -7.89 0.07 -3.54
N ARG A 78 -7.48 0.90 -4.52
CA ARG A 78 -8.12 0.97 -5.84
C ARG A 78 -8.09 -0.38 -6.55
N LYS A 79 -6.97 -1.09 -6.52
CA LYS A 79 -6.86 -2.42 -7.14
C LYS A 79 -7.79 -3.44 -6.47
N LEU A 80 -8.04 -3.30 -5.18
CA LEU A 80 -8.99 -4.10 -4.42
C LEU A 80 -10.45 -3.61 -4.55
N GLY A 81 -10.74 -2.66 -5.46
CA GLY A 81 -12.08 -2.14 -5.71
C GLY A 81 -12.55 -1.05 -4.74
N ILE A 82 -11.65 -0.49 -3.94
CA ILE A 82 -11.93 0.59 -2.99
C ILE A 82 -11.29 1.88 -3.51
N ASP A 83 -12.04 2.65 -4.29
CA ASP A 83 -11.56 3.95 -4.77
C ASP A 83 -11.88 5.06 -3.76
N LEU A 84 -10.83 5.69 -3.22
CA LEU A 84 -10.98 6.78 -2.26
C LEU A 84 -11.09 8.16 -2.94
N ARG A 85 -10.91 8.27 -4.27
CA ARG A 85 -10.89 9.55 -4.99
C ARG A 85 -12.19 10.35 -4.82
N GLU A 86 -13.33 9.67 -4.73
CA GLU A 86 -14.64 10.30 -4.54
C GLU A 86 -15.03 10.51 -3.07
N THR A 87 -14.15 10.19 -2.12
CA THR A 87 -14.39 10.39 -0.69
C THR A 87 -13.88 11.74 -0.21
N GLU A 88 -14.33 12.20 0.96
CA GLU A 88 -13.78 13.40 1.62
C GLU A 88 -12.26 13.32 1.75
N THR A 89 -11.72 12.14 2.10
CA THR A 89 -10.28 11.89 2.15
C THR A 89 -9.60 12.07 0.79
N GLY A 90 -10.24 11.62 -0.29
CA GLY A 90 -9.73 11.78 -1.66
C GLY A 90 -9.74 13.22 -2.15
N SER A 91 -10.73 14.01 -1.73
CA SER A 91 -10.84 15.44 -2.09
C SER A 91 -9.72 16.32 -1.52
N ALA A 92 -9.05 15.85 -0.46
CA ALA A 92 -7.91 16.53 0.15
C ALA A 92 -6.56 16.20 -0.53
N ILE A 93 -6.54 15.20 -1.42
CA ILE A 93 -5.33 14.75 -2.12
C ILE A 93 -5.16 15.54 -3.41
N SER A 94 -3.95 16.06 -3.64
CA SER A 94 -3.67 16.90 -4.81
C SER A 94 -3.67 16.10 -6.11
N ASP A 95 -3.91 16.78 -7.24
CA ASP A 95 -3.80 16.17 -8.58
C ASP A 95 -2.39 15.58 -8.84
N TYR A 96 -1.37 16.21 -8.26
CA TYR A 96 0.01 15.71 -8.34
C TYR A 96 0.15 14.34 -7.65
N ASP A 97 -0.35 14.21 -6.43
CA ASP A 97 -0.30 12.96 -5.67
C ASP A 97 -1.14 11.87 -6.35
N TRP A 98 -2.32 12.24 -6.87
CA TRP A 98 -3.13 11.34 -7.70
C TRP A 98 -2.39 10.86 -8.95
N GLY A 99 -1.60 11.74 -9.59
CA GLY A 99 -0.73 11.36 -10.69
C GLY A 99 0.33 10.33 -10.29
N LEU A 100 0.86 10.39 -9.06
CA LEU A 100 1.79 9.39 -8.53
C LEU A 100 1.11 8.06 -8.22
N VAL A 101 -0.13 8.10 -7.70
CA VAL A 101 -0.96 6.89 -7.52
C VAL A 101 -1.23 6.21 -8.85
N ASP A 102 -1.67 6.97 -9.87
CA ASP A 102 -1.95 6.47 -11.21
C ASP A 102 -0.69 5.89 -11.86
N LYS A 103 0.46 6.55 -11.70
CA LYS A 103 1.75 6.05 -12.17
C LYS A 103 2.08 4.70 -11.55
N PHE A 104 2.04 4.58 -10.22
CA PHE A 104 2.34 3.32 -9.53
C PHE A 104 1.39 2.20 -9.95
N TYR A 105 0.08 2.50 -10.02
CA TYR A 105 -0.94 1.54 -10.44
C TYR A 105 -0.65 0.97 -11.83
N ASN A 106 -0.42 1.85 -12.82
CA ASN A 106 -0.17 1.44 -14.20
C ASN A 106 1.17 0.70 -14.38
N GLU A 107 2.24 1.16 -13.73
CA GLU A 107 3.57 0.50 -13.79
C GLU A 107 3.54 -0.92 -13.20
N ASN A 108 2.57 -1.20 -12.31
CA ASN A 108 2.36 -2.53 -11.73
C ASN A 108 1.37 -3.40 -12.52
N GLY A 109 0.80 -2.89 -13.61
CA GLY A 109 -0.21 -3.58 -14.42
C GLY A 109 -1.53 -3.79 -13.68
N TRP A 110 -1.88 -2.88 -12.78
CA TRP A 110 -3.10 -2.96 -11.99
C TRP A 110 -4.31 -2.39 -12.70
#